data_AF-A0AAW0XZC2-F1
#
_entry.id   AF-A0AAW0XZC2-F1
#
_cell.length_a   1.000
_cell.length_b   1.000
_cell.length_c   1.000
_cell.angle_alpha   90.00
_cell.angle_beta   90.00
_cell.angle_gamma   90.00
#
_symmetry.space_group_name_H-M   'P 1'
#
loop_
_entity.id
_entity.type
_entity.pdbx_description
1 polymer ?
#
loop_
_entity_poly.entity_id
_entity_poly.type
_entity_poly.pdbx_seq_one_letter_code
_entity_poly.pdbx_strand_id
1 'polypeptide(L)'
;MTSTLRGYLTLKRSGFRKKKERMGVGMLFDGVTLVSTSPVTLLAHRYSRSFQDLQELKDLGYDTDTFTITTTLKDEMAEVTAEMEALDTGEDSKNNPKSKQMSIGRKKFNMDPKKGIEYLIDHGLLKNTPDDIAQFLYKGEGLNKTAIGDYLGERNDFNQSVLDAFVCLHDFTDLILVQALRQFLWSFRLPGEAQKIDRMMERFAHRYCELNPSIFQHPDTCFVLSFAIIMLNTSLHNPAVKDKQTIEQFITMNRGIDNGDDLPRELLE
;
A
#
# COMPACT_ATOMS: atom_id res chain seq x y z
N MET A 1 -0.04 3.34 -33.41
CA MET A 1 0.22 2.31 -32.39
C MET A 1 -0.94 2.22 -31.40
N THR A 2 -2.15 1.85 -31.84
CA THR A 2 -3.36 1.93 -30.99
C THR A 2 -4.34 0.74 -31.12
N SER A 3 -3.99 -0.32 -31.86
CA SER A 3 -4.86 -1.50 -32.00
C SER A 3 -4.51 -2.67 -31.07
N THR A 4 -3.26 -2.78 -30.62
CA THR A 4 -2.81 -3.97 -29.85
C THR A 4 -3.20 -3.95 -28.36
N LEU A 5 -3.23 -2.78 -27.70
CA LEU A 5 -3.62 -2.69 -26.27
C LEU A 5 -5.13 -2.86 -26.02
N ARG A 6 -5.99 -2.56 -27.01
CA ARG A 6 -7.45 -2.74 -26.89
C ARG A 6 -7.85 -4.22 -26.91
N GLY A 7 -7.05 -5.06 -27.55
CA GLY A 7 -7.21 -6.51 -27.55
C GLY A 7 -6.97 -7.13 -26.17
N TYR A 8 -5.95 -6.67 -25.44
CA TYR A 8 -5.59 -7.22 -24.12
C TYR A 8 -6.67 -6.96 -23.05
N LEU A 9 -7.28 -5.76 -23.05
CA LEU A 9 -8.36 -5.41 -22.12
C LEU A 9 -9.70 -6.11 -22.44
N THR A 10 -9.91 -6.47 -23.72
CA THR A 10 -11.15 -7.14 -24.14
C THR A 10 -11.09 -8.65 -23.90
N LEU A 11 -9.91 -9.28 -24.01
CA LEU A 11 -9.72 -10.69 -23.66
C LEU A 11 -9.82 -10.97 -22.15
N LYS A 12 -9.34 -10.07 -21.27
CA LYS A 12 -9.54 -10.22 -19.82
C LYS A 12 -11.03 -10.21 -19.43
N ARG A 13 -11.87 -9.45 -20.14
CA ARG A 13 -13.33 -9.40 -19.89
C ARG A 13 -14.08 -10.66 -20.36
N SER A 14 -13.63 -11.33 -21.42
CA SER A 14 -14.30 -12.54 -21.92
C SER A 14 -13.90 -13.81 -21.15
N GLY A 15 -12.66 -13.90 -20.66
CA GLY A 15 -12.20 -14.98 -19.79
C GLY A 15 -12.90 -15.00 -18.43
N PHE A 16 -13.13 -13.83 -17.83
CA PHE A 16 -13.83 -13.70 -16.54
C PHE A 16 -15.30 -14.16 -16.62
N ARG A 17 -15.97 -13.94 -17.77
CA ARG A 17 -17.38 -14.27 -17.93
C ARG A 17 -17.64 -15.77 -18.06
N LYS A 18 -16.68 -16.54 -18.59
CA LYS A 18 -16.77 -18.02 -18.63
C LYS A 18 -16.27 -18.71 -17.36
N LYS A 19 -15.39 -18.08 -16.57
CA LYS A 19 -14.92 -18.65 -15.28
C LYS A 19 -15.99 -18.57 -14.18
N LYS A 20 -16.98 -17.67 -14.31
CA LYS A 20 -18.09 -17.47 -13.38
C LYS A 20 -19.12 -18.62 -13.34
N GLU A 21 -19.17 -19.47 -14.37
CA GLU A 21 -20.10 -20.62 -14.44
C GLU A 21 -19.50 -21.94 -13.90
N ARG A 22 -18.18 -22.02 -13.67
CA ARG A 22 -17.53 -23.27 -13.20
C ARG A 22 -17.15 -23.27 -11.72
N MET A 23 -17.08 -22.11 -11.08
CA MET A 23 -17.01 -22.07 -9.61
C MET A 23 -18.45 -22.16 -9.09
N GLY A 24 -18.80 -23.24 -8.40
CA GLY A 24 -20.09 -23.43 -7.72
C GLY A 24 -20.30 -22.47 -6.54
N VAL A 25 -20.07 -21.17 -6.74
CA VAL A 25 -20.38 -20.10 -5.81
C VAL A 25 -21.84 -19.74 -6.05
N GLY A 26 -22.71 -20.26 -5.19
CA GLY A 26 -24.12 -19.88 -5.16
C GLY A 26 -24.23 -18.35 -5.14
N MET A 27 -24.88 -17.81 -6.17
CA MET A 27 -25.24 -16.41 -6.24
C MET A 27 -26.16 -16.09 -5.06
N LEU A 28 -25.70 -15.31 -4.08
CA LEU A 28 -26.59 -14.56 -3.20
C LEU A 28 -27.15 -13.40 -4.03
N PHE A 29 -28.32 -13.64 -4.60
CA PHE A 29 -29.17 -12.60 -5.18
C PHE A 29 -29.86 -11.86 -4.04
N ASP A 30 -29.31 -10.72 -3.65
CA ASP A 30 -30.13 -9.65 -3.10
C ASP A 30 -30.24 -8.58 -4.18
N GLY A 31 -31.43 -8.49 -4.77
CA GLY A 31 -31.73 -7.54 -5.81
C GLY A 31 -31.54 -6.12 -5.30
N VAL A 32 -30.45 -5.47 -5.74
CA VAL A 32 -30.32 -4.05 -6.11
C VAL A 32 -28.82 -3.78 -6.31
N THR A 33 -28.46 -3.36 -7.53
CA THR A 33 -27.13 -2.89 -7.96
C THR A 33 -26.04 -3.96 -8.18
N LEU A 34 -25.50 -4.00 -9.40
CA LEU A 34 -24.22 -4.65 -9.72
C LEU A 34 -23.10 -3.95 -8.92
N VAL A 35 -22.84 -4.39 -7.69
CA VAL A 35 -21.66 -3.94 -6.95
C VAL A 35 -20.44 -4.50 -7.67
N SER A 36 -19.58 -3.61 -8.18
CA SER A 36 -18.25 -3.95 -8.67
C SER A 36 -17.54 -4.78 -7.61
N THR A 37 -17.44 -6.09 -7.80
CA THR A 37 -16.75 -7.01 -6.89
C THR A 37 -15.25 -6.82 -7.06
N SER A 38 -14.72 -5.70 -6.54
CA SER A 38 -13.27 -5.58 -6.34
C SER A 38 -12.84 -6.70 -5.39
N PRO A 39 -11.66 -7.32 -5.56
CA PRO A 39 -11.11 -8.27 -4.60
C PRO A 39 -11.16 -7.76 -3.16
N VAL A 40 -11.05 -6.44 -2.97
CA VAL A 40 -11.19 -5.75 -1.68
C VAL A 40 -12.58 -5.93 -1.07
N THR A 41 -13.65 -5.89 -1.86
CA THR A 41 -15.03 -6.12 -1.39
C THR A 41 -15.26 -7.57 -0.97
N LEU A 42 -14.63 -8.52 -1.67
CA LEU A 42 -14.71 -9.95 -1.33
C LEU A 42 -13.93 -10.25 -0.04
N LEU A 43 -12.76 -9.63 0.13
CA LEU A 43 -11.98 -9.63 1.37
C LEU A 43 -12.77 -9.00 2.52
N ALA A 44 -13.40 -7.85 2.32
CA ALA A 44 -14.23 -7.20 3.35
C ALA A 44 -15.38 -8.11 3.82
N HIS A 45 -15.99 -8.91 2.94
CA HIS A 45 -17.01 -9.88 3.32
C HIS A 45 -16.42 -11.11 4.06
N ARG A 46 -15.20 -11.51 3.73
CA ARG A 46 -14.49 -12.64 4.37
C ARG A 46 -13.97 -12.27 5.76
N TYR A 47 -13.58 -11.00 5.94
CA TYR A 47 -13.13 -10.41 7.19
C TYR A 47 -14.23 -9.55 7.85
N SER A 48 -15.51 -9.77 7.49
CA SER A 48 -16.63 -8.88 7.85
C SER A 48 -16.82 -8.74 9.35
N ARG A 49 -16.44 -9.75 10.15
CA ARG A 49 -16.53 -9.71 11.61
C ARG A 49 -15.48 -8.75 12.19
N SER A 50 -14.24 -8.84 11.73
CA SER A 50 -13.18 -7.87 12.06
C SER A 50 -13.50 -6.47 11.52
N PHE A 51 -14.23 -6.37 10.40
CA PHE A 51 -14.71 -5.11 9.83
C PHE A 51 -15.88 -4.51 10.63
N GLN A 52 -16.78 -5.35 11.16
CA GLN A 52 -17.85 -4.96 12.07
C GLN A 52 -17.31 -4.50 13.42
N ASP A 53 -16.29 -5.18 13.96
CA ASP A 53 -15.59 -4.73 15.18
C ASP A 53 -14.94 -3.35 14.97
N LEU A 54 -14.39 -3.08 13.78
CA LEU A 54 -13.87 -1.76 13.42
C LEU A 54 -14.98 -0.70 13.26
N GLN A 55 -16.17 -1.11 12.79
CA GLN A 55 -17.33 -0.22 12.65
C GLN A 55 -17.99 0.10 14.00
N GLU A 56 -18.04 -0.83 14.95
CA GLU A 56 -18.55 -0.56 16.31
C GLU A 56 -17.61 0.37 17.10
N LEU A 57 -16.30 0.34 16.84
CA LEU A 57 -15.34 1.28 17.43
C LEU A 57 -15.50 2.71 16.91
N LYS A 58 -15.96 2.88 15.67
CA LYS A 58 -16.35 4.17 15.09
C LYS A 58 -17.50 4.82 15.86
N ASP A 59 -18.48 4.01 16.27
CA ASP A 59 -19.68 4.46 16.97
C ASP A 59 -19.42 4.83 18.44
N LEU A 60 -18.28 4.40 19.01
CA LEU A 60 -17.80 4.77 20.36
C LEU A 60 -16.94 6.03 20.40
N GLY A 61 -16.80 6.76 19.28
CA GLY A 61 -16.07 8.02 19.21
C GLY A 61 -14.55 7.89 19.13
N TYR A 62 -14.04 6.70 18.82
CA TYR A 62 -12.65 6.52 18.41
C TYR A 62 -12.53 6.84 16.91
N ASP A 63 -11.66 7.77 16.56
CA ASP A 63 -11.47 8.29 15.20
C ASP A 63 -10.90 7.19 14.27
N THR A 64 -11.79 6.45 13.60
CA THR A 64 -11.47 5.23 12.82
C THR A 64 -10.93 5.48 11.42
N ASP A 65 -10.80 6.74 10.95
CA ASP A 65 -10.25 7.00 9.62
C ASP A 65 -8.71 6.79 9.55
N THR A 66 -8.09 6.29 10.64
CA THR A 66 -6.63 6.06 10.73
C THR A 66 -6.23 4.77 11.49
N PHE A 67 -7.18 4.02 12.08
CA PHE A 67 -6.91 3.16 13.24
C PHE A 67 -6.67 1.67 12.95
N THR A 68 -5.72 1.32 12.08
CA THR A 68 -4.90 0.14 12.43
C THR A 68 -3.60 -0.03 11.67
N ILE A 69 -3.46 0.64 10.53
CA ILE A 69 -2.24 0.55 9.74
C ILE A 69 -1.12 1.39 10.39
N THR A 70 -1.46 2.45 11.14
CA THR A 70 -0.46 3.37 11.71
C THR A 70 -0.14 3.18 13.18
N THR A 71 -1.06 2.71 14.04
CA THR A 71 -0.86 2.76 15.50
C THR A 71 0.16 1.73 15.99
N THR A 72 0.13 0.50 15.49
CA THR A 72 1.07 -0.55 15.94
C THR A 72 2.46 -0.40 15.32
N LEU A 73 2.56 0.14 14.10
CA LEU A 73 3.84 0.58 13.50
C LEU A 73 4.33 1.94 14.05
N LYS A 74 3.53 2.66 14.83
CA LYS A 74 3.96 3.88 15.53
C LYS A 74 4.63 3.53 16.86
N ASP A 75 4.08 2.58 17.60
CA ASP A 75 4.50 2.31 18.98
C ASP A 75 5.76 1.42 19.07
N GLU A 76 5.95 0.45 18.17
CA GLU A 76 7.19 -0.37 18.15
C GLU A 76 8.38 0.37 17.51
N MET A 77 8.14 1.47 16.80
CA MET A 77 9.15 2.11 15.95
C MET A 77 9.56 3.51 16.42
N ALA A 78 8.83 4.11 17.38
CA ALA A 78 9.22 5.35 18.04
C ALA A 78 10.51 5.16 18.88
N GLU A 79 10.70 3.98 19.46
CA GLU A 79 11.87 3.65 20.29
C GLU A 79 13.16 3.57 19.45
N VAL A 80 13.09 3.02 18.24
CA VAL A 80 14.25 2.89 17.33
C VAL A 80 14.60 4.23 16.65
N THR A 81 13.62 5.07 16.31
CA THR A 81 13.89 6.42 15.77
C THR A 81 14.41 7.40 16.81
N ALA A 82 13.97 7.29 18.08
CA ALA A 82 14.46 8.16 19.15
C ALA A 82 15.94 7.91 19.46
N GLU A 83 16.43 6.67 19.31
CA GLU A 83 17.85 6.34 19.44
C GLU A 83 18.72 6.82 18.25
N MET A 84 18.17 6.86 17.03
CA MET A 84 18.88 7.44 15.86
C MET A 84 18.90 8.97 15.87
N GLU A 85 17.86 9.64 16.39
CA GLU A 85 17.79 11.10 16.48
C GLU A 85 18.70 11.70 17.58
N ALA A 86 19.13 10.88 18.54
CA ALA A 86 20.04 11.32 19.62
C ALA A 86 21.53 11.43 19.21
N LEU A 87 21.89 11.02 17.98
CA LEU A 87 23.29 10.98 17.51
C LEU A 87 23.65 11.99 16.41
N ASP A 88 22.73 12.87 15.98
CA ASP A 88 23.06 13.94 15.02
C ASP A 88 23.40 15.25 15.74
N THR A 89 24.54 15.26 16.44
CA THR A 89 25.23 16.49 16.85
C THR A 89 26.40 16.74 15.91
N GLY A 90 26.08 17.17 14.69
CA GLY A 90 27.06 17.58 13.68
C GLY A 90 26.75 18.97 13.14
N GLU A 91 27.17 20.01 13.87
CA GLU A 91 27.32 21.36 13.30
C GLU A 91 28.37 21.31 12.17
N ASP A 92 27.97 21.71 10.95
CA ASP A 92 28.74 22.59 10.02
C ASP A 92 28.34 22.39 8.55
N SER A 93 27.37 23.17 8.05
CA SER A 93 27.19 23.45 6.61
C SER A 93 26.20 24.59 6.33
N LYS A 94 26.38 25.74 7.00
CA LYS A 94 25.64 26.98 6.70
C LYS A 94 26.47 27.86 5.77
N ASN A 95 26.26 27.77 4.43
CA ASN A 95 26.38 28.90 3.48
C ASN A 95 26.19 28.57 1.98
N ASN A 96 25.50 27.47 1.60
CA ASN A 96 25.12 27.28 0.19
C ASN A 96 23.68 27.75 -0.07
N PRO A 97 23.43 28.77 -0.92
CA PRO A 97 22.07 29.22 -1.25
C PRO A 97 21.17 28.09 -1.77
N LYS A 98 21.74 27.10 -2.48
CA LYS A 98 20.98 25.91 -2.93
C LYS A 98 20.48 25.03 -1.78
N SER A 99 21.29 24.86 -0.72
CA SER A 99 20.87 24.08 0.46
C SER A 99 19.70 24.76 1.19
N LYS A 100 19.74 26.09 1.29
CA LYS A 100 18.63 26.87 1.86
C LYS A 100 17.35 26.73 1.04
N GLN A 101 17.45 26.83 -0.29
CA GLN A 101 16.29 26.64 -1.18
C GLN A 101 15.75 25.20 -1.11
N MET A 102 16.62 24.19 -1.00
CA MET A 102 16.20 22.79 -0.79
C MET A 102 15.39 22.63 0.50
N SER A 103 15.85 23.21 1.61
CA SER A 103 15.11 23.19 2.87
C SER A 103 13.74 23.87 2.77
N ILE A 104 13.64 24.99 2.04
CA ILE A 104 12.36 25.68 1.78
C ILE A 104 11.44 24.80 0.94
N GLY A 105 11.95 24.14 -0.10
CA GLY A 105 11.18 23.23 -0.93
C GLY A 105 10.62 22.03 -0.16
N ARG A 106 11.43 21.42 0.71
CA ARG A 106 11.00 20.34 1.62
C ARG A 106 9.88 20.81 2.57
N LYS A 107 10.01 22.00 3.16
CA LYS A 107 8.95 22.58 4.00
C LYS A 107 7.67 22.84 3.22
N LYS A 108 7.77 23.34 1.99
CA LYS A 108 6.61 23.54 1.10
C LYS A 108 5.95 22.21 0.77
N PHE A 109 6.74 21.18 0.45
CA PHE A 109 6.22 19.82 0.19
C PHE A 109 5.44 19.28 1.39
N ASN A 110 5.96 19.45 2.61
CA ASN A 110 5.29 18.97 3.81
C ASN A 110 3.96 19.70 4.10
N MET A 111 3.75 20.90 3.55
CA MET A 111 2.49 21.65 3.64
C MET A 111 1.53 21.35 2.48
N ASP A 112 2.08 21.28 1.26
CA ASP A 112 1.35 21.02 0.02
C ASP A 112 2.33 20.29 -0.93
N PRO A 113 2.21 18.96 -1.06
CA PRO A 113 3.16 18.16 -1.81
C PRO A 113 3.33 18.63 -3.26
N LYS A 114 2.22 19.02 -3.89
CA LYS A 114 2.23 19.48 -5.29
C LYS A 114 3.00 20.79 -5.44
N LYS A 115 2.70 21.80 -4.60
CA LYS A 115 3.42 23.08 -4.62
C LYS A 115 4.89 22.95 -4.22
N GLY A 116 5.21 22.00 -3.34
CA GLY A 116 6.58 21.68 -2.97
C GLY A 116 7.41 21.17 -4.14
N ILE A 117 6.87 20.22 -4.90
CA ILE A 117 7.51 19.69 -6.11
C ILE A 117 7.64 20.79 -7.17
N GLU A 118 6.59 21.56 -7.43
CA GLU A 118 6.63 22.71 -8.37
C GLU A 118 7.74 23.70 -7.99
N TYR A 119 7.84 24.09 -6.71
CA TYR A 119 8.88 24.98 -6.23
C TYR A 119 10.30 24.43 -6.48
N LEU A 120 10.52 23.13 -6.20
CA LEU A 120 11.82 22.49 -6.40
C LEU A 120 12.20 22.43 -7.89
N ILE A 121 11.22 22.22 -8.78
CA ILE A 121 11.42 22.23 -10.23
C ILE A 121 11.76 23.63 -10.72
N ASP A 122 10.99 24.64 -10.33
CA ASP A 122 11.17 26.03 -10.77
C ASP A 122 12.53 26.61 -10.37
N HIS A 123 13.08 26.15 -9.24
CA HIS A 123 14.39 26.58 -8.75
C HIS A 123 15.54 25.71 -9.27
N GLY A 124 15.27 24.76 -10.18
CA GLY A 124 16.28 23.87 -10.76
C GLY A 124 16.91 22.90 -9.76
N LEU A 125 16.21 22.60 -8.66
CA LEU A 125 16.66 21.69 -7.60
C LEU A 125 16.18 20.25 -7.82
N LEU A 126 15.12 20.08 -8.59
CA LEU A 126 14.55 18.79 -8.96
C LEU A 126 14.18 18.81 -10.44
N LYS A 127 14.42 17.73 -11.16
CA LYS A 127 13.98 17.62 -12.56
C LYS A 127 12.52 17.18 -12.58
N ASN A 128 11.77 17.68 -13.57
CA ASN A 128 10.38 17.29 -13.77
C ASN A 128 10.27 15.95 -14.52
N THR A 129 10.83 14.89 -13.93
CA THR A 129 10.72 13.51 -14.44
C THR A 129 10.19 12.60 -13.34
N PRO A 130 9.43 11.54 -13.67
CA PRO A 130 8.94 10.60 -12.67
C PRO A 130 10.05 9.98 -11.82
N ASP A 131 11.16 9.58 -12.45
CA ASP A 131 12.31 8.95 -11.80
C ASP A 131 13.01 9.87 -10.80
N ASP A 132 13.29 11.12 -11.19
CA ASP A 132 13.97 12.08 -10.31
C ASP A 132 13.09 12.43 -9.09
N ILE A 133 11.78 12.58 -9.29
CA ILE A 133 10.83 12.83 -8.20
C ILE A 133 10.70 11.61 -7.31
N ALA A 134 10.57 10.40 -7.88
CA ALA A 134 10.53 9.16 -7.11
C ALA A 134 11.78 8.98 -6.25
N GLN A 135 12.97 9.25 -6.79
CA GLN A 135 14.23 9.18 -6.07
C GLN A 135 14.30 10.21 -4.93
N PHE A 136 13.76 11.41 -5.14
CA PHE A 136 13.64 12.44 -4.11
C PHE A 136 12.72 12.00 -2.97
N LEU A 137 11.54 11.46 -3.30
CA LEU A 137 10.59 10.95 -2.31
C LEU A 137 11.15 9.74 -1.54
N TYR A 138 11.85 8.84 -2.23
CA TYR A 138 12.44 7.63 -1.64
C TYR A 138 13.57 7.94 -0.66
N LYS A 139 14.40 8.96 -0.94
CA LYS A 139 15.41 9.43 0.02
C LYS A 139 14.79 9.98 1.30
N GLY A 140 13.62 10.60 1.20
CA GLY A 140 12.80 10.99 2.36
C GLY A 140 13.41 12.04 3.31
N GLU A 141 14.61 12.56 3.04
CA GLU A 141 15.31 13.48 3.95
C GLU A 141 14.50 14.76 4.23
N GLY A 142 14.01 14.91 5.46
CA GLY A 142 13.22 16.06 5.89
C GLY A 142 11.82 16.15 5.26
N LEU A 143 11.33 15.05 4.68
CA LEU A 143 9.98 14.94 4.14
C LEU A 143 9.04 14.26 5.12
N ASN A 144 7.80 14.75 5.19
CA ASN A 144 6.75 14.11 5.96
C ASN A 144 6.26 12.87 5.19
N LYS A 145 6.33 11.69 5.83
CA LYS A 145 5.87 10.41 5.26
C LYS A 145 4.39 10.41 4.87
N THR A 146 3.54 11.20 5.55
CA THR A 146 2.14 11.40 5.17
C THR A 146 2.03 12.18 3.87
N ALA A 147 2.78 13.27 3.73
CA ALA A 147 2.82 14.07 2.50
C ALA A 147 3.34 13.26 1.29
N ILE A 148 4.31 12.36 1.52
CA ILE A 148 4.77 11.40 0.50
C ILE A 148 3.63 10.48 0.07
N GLY A 149 2.92 9.87 1.03
CA GLY A 149 1.78 9.01 0.75
C GLY A 149 0.67 9.74 -0.02
N ASP A 150 0.33 10.96 0.40
CA ASP A 150 -0.69 11.77 -0.27
C ASP A 150 -0.33 12.01 -1.74
N TYR A 151 0.92 12.42 -2.02
CA TYR A 151 1.38 12.69 -3.39
C TYR A 151 1.42 11.44 -4.27
N LEU A 152 1.92 10.32 -3.74
CA LEU A 152 1.98 9.04 -4.46
C LEU A 152 0.59 8.45 -4.70
N GLY A 153 -0.36 8.75 -3.81
CA GLY A 153 -1.74 8.29 -3.90
C GLY A 153 -2.58 9.02 -4.94
N GLU A 154 -2.13 10.16 -5.46
CA GLU A 154 -2.92 10.96 -6.41
C GLU A 154 -3.20 10.21 -7.73
N ARG A 155 -4.40 10.43 -8.27
CA ARG A 155 -4.90 9.70 -9.46
C ARG A 155 -4.31 10.19 -10.79
N ASN A 156 -3.56 11.29 -10.78
CA ASN A 156 -3.07 11.90 -12.01
C ASN A 156 -2.02 10.99 -12.67
N ASP A 157 -2.02 10.89 -13.99
CA ASP A 157 -1.10 9.99 -14.74
C ASP A 157 0.38 10.21 -14.40
N PHE A 158 0.76 11.46 -14.13
CA PHE A 158 2.12 11.79 -13.71
C PHE A 158 2.45 11.24 -12.31
N ASN A 159 1.55 11.40 -11.34
CA ASN A 159 1.70 10.84 -9.99
C ASN A 159 1.71 9.30 -10.03
N GLN A 160 0.91 8.69 -10.90
CA GLN A 160 0.94 7.25 -11.13
C GLN A 160 2.30 6.79 -11.69
N SER A 161 2.88 7.54 -12.63
CA SER A 161 4.22 7.26 -13.15
C SER A 161 5.30 7.43 -12.07
N VAL A 162 5.15 8.42 -11.18
CA VAL A 162 6.05 8.60 -10.02
C VAL A 162 5.91 7.44 -9.04
N LEU A 163 4.69 6.97 -8.77
CA LEU A 163 4.45 5.79 -7.93
C LEU A 163 5.11 4.55 -8.53
N ASP A 164 4.98 4.35 -9.84
CA ASP A 164 5.63 3.23 -10.54
C ASP A 164 7.16 3.28 -10.41
N ALA A 165 7.76 4.44 -10.66
CA ALA A 165 9.20 4.64 -10.45
C ALA A 165 9.60 4.44 -8.97
N PHE A 166 8.79 4.92 -8.03
CA PHE A 166 9.04 4.80 -6.59
C PHE A 166 9.00 3.35 -6.11
N VAL A 167 8.05 2.55 -6.60
CA VAL A 167 7.97 1.11 -6.29
C VAL A 167 9.16 0.38 -6.93
N CYS A 168 9.60 0.77 -8.13
CA CYS A 168 10.78 0.20 -8.78
C CYS A 168 12.10 0.42 -8.01
N LEU A 169 12.20 1.49 -7.21
CA LEU A 169 13.34 1.74 -6.32
C LEU A 169 13.41 0.76 -5.15
N HIS A 170 12.33 0.04 -4.85
CA HIS A 170 12.35 -0.99 -3.83
C HIS A 170 12.88 -2.30 -4.41
N ASP A 171 13.90 -2.84 -3.76
CA ASP A 171 14.36 -4.21 -3.97
C ASP A 171 13.64 -5.14 -2.99
N PHE A 172 12.86 -6.07 -3.53
CA PHE A 172 12.15 -7.11 -2.79
C PHE A 172 12.69 -8.51 -3.09
N THR A 173 13.83 -8.62 -3.77
CA THR A 173 14.44 -9.90 -4.12
C THR A 173 14.75 -10.69 -2.85
N ASP A 174 14.39 -11.97 -2.83
CA ASP A 174 14.62 -12.91 -1.70
C ASP A 174 13.94 -12.52 -0.37
N LEU A 175 13.06 -11.52 -0.37
CA LEU A 175 12.26 -11.15 0.80
C LEU A 175 10.94 -11.90 0.81
N ILE A 176 10.52 -12.38 1.98
CA ILE A 176 9.15 -12.86 2.17
C ILE A 176 8.16 -11.69 2.14
N LEU A 177 6.89 -11.97 1.84
CA LEU A 177 5.88 -10.93 1.61
C LEU A 177 5.75 -9.95 2.77
N VAL A 178 5.80 -10.45 4.02
CA VAL A 178 5.74 -9.61 5.23
C VAL A 178 6.93 -8.66 5.32
N GLN A 179 8.14 -9.11 4.98
CA GLN A 179 9.35 -8.28 5.00
C GLN A 179 9.28 -7.19 3.92
N ALA A 180 8.89 -7.56 2.70
CA ALA A 180 8.70 -6.61 1.60
C ALA A 180 7.61 -5.56 1.94
N LEU A 181 6.49 -5.99 2.54
CA LEU A 181 5.45 -5.07 3.02
C LEU A 181 5.98 -4.10 4.06
N ARG A 182 6.74 -4.57 5.04
CA ARG A 182 7.35 -3.70 6.06
C ARG A 182 8.28 -2.67 5.43
N GLN A 183 9.15 -3.09 4.52
CA GLN A 183 10.05 -2.19 3.81
C GLN A 183 9.29 -1.14 2.98
N PHE A 184 8.25 -1.56 2.26
CA PHE A 184 7.44 -0.67 1.45
C PHE A 184 6.69 0.36 2.32
N LEU A 185 5.99 -0.10 3.36
CA LEU A 185 5.22 0.75 4.27
C LEU A 185 6.09 1.58 5.23
N TRP A 186 7.40 1.31 5.29
CA TRP A 186 8.34 2.16 6.01
C TRP A 186 8.64 3.47 5.28
N SER A 187 8.59 3.46 3.96
CA SER A 187 9.00 4.59 3.12
C SER A 187 7.98 5.74 3.07
N PHE A 188 6.69 5.47 3.32
CA PHE A 188 5.63 6.47 3.38
C PHE A 188 4.50 6.04 4.34
N ARG A 189 3.57 6.94 4.67
CA ARG A 189 2.35 6.58 5.40
C ARG A 189 1.20 6.38 4.42
N LEU A 190 0.49 5.27 4.54
CA LEU A 190 -0.67 5.00 3.69
C LEU A 190 -1.74 6.10 3.87
N PRO A 191 -2.32 6.63 2.79
CA PRO A 191 -3.44 7.55 2.86
C PRO A 191 -4.68 6.89 3.47
N GLY A 192 -5.61 7.69 4.01
CA GLY A 192 -6.87 7.18 4.56
C GLY A 192 -7.88 6.75 3.49
N GLU A 193 -7.78 7.31 2.28
CA GLU A 193 -8.74 7.03 1.21
C GLU A 193 -8.49 5.66 0.57
N ALA A 194 -9.47 4.77 0.65
CA ALA A 194 -9.38 3.39 0.16
C ALA A 194 -8.87 3.28 -1.30
N GLN A 195 -9.29 4.21 -2.17
CA GLN A 195 -8.86 4.21 -3.57
C GLN A 195 -7.36 4.50 -3.75
N LYS A 196 -6.75 5.28 -2.85
CA LYS A 196 -5.30 5.56 -2.88
C LYS A 196 -4.51 4.34 -2.41
N ILE A 197 -4.97 3.70 -1.34
CA ILE A 197 -4.40 2.45 -0.82
C ILE A 197 -4.43 1.37 -1.91
N ASP A 198 -5.58 1.18 -2.55
CA ASP A 198 -5.78 0.18 -3.62
C ASP A 198 -4.72 0.31 -4.73
N ARG A 199 -4.50 1.54 -5.24
CA ARG A 199 -3.47 1.82 -6.27
C ARG A 199 -2.05 1.49 -5.80
N MET A 200 -1.70 1.90 -4.58
CA MET A 200 -0.36 1.64 -4.03
C MET A 200 -0.10 0.15 -3.84
N MET A 201 -1.08 -0.56 -3.28
CA MET A 201 -0.98 -1.99 -3.02
C MET A 201 -0.98 -2.81 -4.32
N GLU A 202 -1.70 -2.37 -5.35
CA GLU A 202 -1.65 -2.99 -6.68
C GLU A 202 -0.23 -2.91 -7.26
N ARG A 203 0.40 -1.73 -7.22
CA ARG A 203 1.78 -1.57 -7.71
C ARG A 203 2.81 -2.36 -6.90
N PHE A 204 2.66 -2.37 -5.57
CA PHE A 204 3.48 -3.21 -4.70
C PHE A 204 3.37 -4.70 -5.08
N ALA A 205 2.15 -5.22 -5.22
CA ALA A 205 1.92 -6.63 -5.53
C ALA A 205 2.52 -7.02 -6.90
N HIS A 206 2.38 -6.15 -7.89
CA HIS A 206 3.02 -6.33 -9.20
C HIS A 206 4.54 -6.43 -9.06
N ARG A 207 5.17 -5.46 -8.39
CA ARG A 207 6.63 -5.44 -8.21
C ARG A 207 7.14 -6.65 -7.43
N TYR A 208 6.44 -7.03 -6.36
CA TYR A 208 6.83 -8.18 -5.56
C TYR A 208 6.82 -9.48 -6.38
N CYS A 209 5.77 -9.70 -7.20
CA CYS A 209 5.69 -10.88 -8.06
C CYS A 209 6.75 -10.88 -9.18
N GLU A 210 7.09 -9.70 -9.72
CA GLU A 210 8.16 -9.57 -10.72
C GLU A 210 9.53 -9.98 -10.16
N LEU A 211 9.82 -9.63 -8.90
CA LEU A 211 11.08 -9.97 -8.24
C LEU A 211 11.07 -11.38 -7.63
N ASN A 212 9.90 -11.91 -7.30
CA ASN A 212 9.72 -13.22 -6.66
C ASN A 212 8.72 -14.13 -7.43
N PRO A 213 9.01 -14.49 -8.69
CA PRO A 213 8.09 -15.24 -9.55
C PRO A 213 7.85 -16.69 -9.06
N SER A 214 8.73 -17.21 -8.20
CA SER A 214 8.60 -18.53 -7.59
C SER A 214 7.60 -18.60 -6.43
N ILE A 215 7.27 -17.46 -5.82
CA ILE A 215 6.39 -17.40 -4.64
C ILE A 215 4.93 -17.20 -5.05
N PHE A 216 4.66 -16.22 -5.91
CA PHE A 216 3.31 -15.96 -6.44
C PHE A 216 3.36 -15.92 -7.96
N GLN A 217 2.50 -16.72 -8.61
CA GLN A 217 2.33 -16.65 -10.06
C GLN A 217 1.40 -15.50 -10.49
N HIS A 218 0.59 -14.99 -9.56
CA HIS A 218 -0.46 -14.02 -9.85
C HIS A 218 -0.39 -12.81 -8.91
N PRO A 219 -0.22 -11.59 -9.45
CA PRO A 219 -0.26 -10.36 -8.65
C PRO A 219 -1.55 -10.19 -7.85
N ASP A 220 -2.69 -10.66 -8.38
CA ASP A 220 -3.99 -10.62 -7.69
C ASP A 220 -3.94 -11.39 -6.35
N THR A 221 -3.24 -12.53 -6.31
CA THR A 221 -3.07 -13.34 -5.11
C THR A 221 -2.15 -12.67 -4.09
N CYS A 222 -1.03 -12.11 -4.56
CA CYS A 222 -0.12 -11.31 -3.73
C CYS A 222 -0.84 -10.08 -3.13
N PHE A 223 -1.67 -9.40 -3.93
CA PHE A 223 -2.47 -8.27 -3.50
C PHE A 223 -3.45 -8.67 -2.40
N VAL A 224 -4.24 -9.73 -2.63
CA VAL A 224 -5.22 -10.22 -1.65
C VAL A 224 -4.55 -10.64 -0.35
N LEU A 225 -3.44 -11.37 -0.43
CA LEU A 225 -2.70 -11.80 0.75
C LEU A 225 -2.04 -10.63 1.49
N SER A 226 -1.59 -9.60 0.76
CA SER A 226 -1.05 -8.38 1.39
C SER A 226 -2.08 -7.68 2.26
N PHE A 227 -3.33 -7.55 1.77
CA PHE A 227 -4.43 -7.03 2.58
C PHE A 227 -4.77 -7.96 3.76
N ALA A 228 -4.74 -9.27 3.56
CA ALA A 228 -4.94 -10.24 4.63
C ALA A 228 -3.90 -10.08 5.76
N ILE A 229 -2.63 -9.87 5.42
CA ILE A 229 -1.54 -9.62 6.40
C ILE A 229 -1.78 -8.31 7.16
N ILE A 230 -2.19 -7.24 6.46
CA ILE A 230 -2.49 -5.95 7.09
C ILE A 230 -3.66 -6.09 8.08
N MET A 231 -4.72 -6.81 7.69
CA MET A 231 -5.87 -7.09 8.57
C MET A 231 -5.52 -8.05 9.72
N LEU A 232 -4.60 -8.98 9.51
CA LEU A 232 -4.11 -9.86 10.57
C LEU A 232 -3.39 -9.04 11.65
N ASN A 233 -2.56 -8.07 11.25
CA ASN A 233 -1.88 -7.17 12.19
C ASN A 233 -2.89 -6.41 13.08
N THR A 234 -3.99 -5.92 12.48
CA THR A 234 -5.13 -5.34 13.20
C THR A 234 -5.71 -6.31 14.22
N SER A 235 -6.06 -7.52 13.79
CA SER A 235 -6.70 -8.52 14.65
C SER A 235 -5.82 -8.87 15.85
N LEU A 236 -4.52 -9.09 15.62
CA LEU A 236 -3.59 -9.52 16.66
C LEU A 236 -3.25 -8.42 17.66
N HIS A 237 -3.00 -7.19 17.21
CA HIS A 237 -2.41 -6.15 18.05
C HIS A 237 -3.38 -5.07 18.52
N ASN A 238 -4.57 -4.94 17.92
CA ASN A 238 -5.57 -3.97 18.40
C ASN A 238 -6.19 -4.48 19.73
N PRO A 239 -6.04 -3.78 20.87
CA PRO A 239 -6.58 -4.23 22.15
C PRO A 239 -8.11 -4.31 22.19
N ALA A 240 -8.80 -3.61 21.28
CA ALA A 240 -10.26 -3.70 21.15
C ALA A 240 -10.75 -5.04 20.58
N VAL A 241 -9.90 -5.76 19.84
CA VAL A 241 -10.24 -7.08 19.28
C VAL A 241 -10.03 -8.13 20.36
N LYS A 242 -11.12 -8.68 20.89
CA LYS A 242 -11.11 -9.69 21.98
C LYS A 242 -10.72 -11.07 21.49
N ASP A 243 -11.24 -11.49 20.34
CA ASP A 243 -10.95 -12.78 19.74
C ASP A 243 -9.77 -12.64 18.77
N LYS A 244 -8.58 -12.98 19.24
CA LYS A 244 -7.36 -12.98 18.42
C LYS A 244 -7.41 -14.10 17.40
N GLN A 245 -7.15 -13.76 16.14
CA GLN A 245 -7.17 -14.74 15.07
C GLN A 245 -6.03 -15.75 15.23
N THR A 246 -6.37 -17.04 15.23
CA THR A 246 -5.40 -18.14 15.27
C THR A 246 -4.79 -18.39 13.89
N ILE A 247 -3.65 -19.08 13.84
CA ILE A 247 -2.99 -19.50 12.59
C ILE A 247 -3.96 -20.32 11.71
N GLU A 248 -4.66 -21.30 12.31
CA GLU A 248 -5.63 -22.12 11.58
C GLU A 248 -6.79 -21.32 10.99
N GLN A 249 -7.24 -20.27 11.70
CA GLN A 249 -8.24 -19.34 11.17
C GLN A 249 -7.67 -18.53 10.00
N PHE A 250 -6.44 -18.02 10.10
CA PHE A 250 -5.79 -17.30 9.00
C PHE A 250 -5.62 -18.18 7.75
N ILE A 251 -5.17 -19.43 7.92
CA ILE A 251 -5.04 -20.39 6.83
C ILE A 251 -6.41 -20.67 6.19
N THR A 252 -7.42 -20.97 7.01
CA THR A 252 -8.79 -21.28 6.54
C THR A 252 -9.40 -20.09 5.79
N MET A 253 -9.22 -18.88 6.30
CA MET A 253 -9.70 -17.67 5.66
C MET A 253 -9.00 -17.42 4.32
N ASN A 254 -7.73 -17.79 4.15
CA ASN A 254 -7.01 -17.58 2.90
C ASN A 254 -7.05 -18.78 1.95
N ARG A 255 -7.95 -19.76 2.16
CA ARG A 255 -8.18 -20.82 1.18
C ARG A 255 -8.77 -20.30 -0.14
N GLY A 256 -8.36 -20.90 -1.24
CA GLY A 256 -8.82 -20.62 -2.60
C GLY A 256 -8.39 -19.26 -3.17
N ILE A 257 -7.49 -18.51 -2.51
CA ILE A 257 -7.09 -17.17 -2.99
C ILE A 257 -6.14 -17.22 -4.18
N ASP A 258 -5.51 -18.36 -4.44
CA ASP A 258 -4.66 -18.54 -5.61
C ASP A 258 -5.49 -19.05 -6.80
N ASN A 259 -6.31 -18.17 -7.37
CA ASN A 259 -7.12 -18.49 -8.57
C ASN A 259 -8.12 -19.66 -8.43
N GLY A 260 -8.45 -20.05 -7.20
CA GLY A 260 -9.26 -21.21 -6.86
C GLY A 260 -8.51 -22.27 -6.05
N ASP A 261 -7.17 -22.20 -6.03
CA ASP A 261 -6.28 -23.09 -5.30
C ASP A 261 -5.81 -22.48 -3.97
N ASP A 262 -5.25 -23.33 -3.11
CA ASP A 262 -4.72 -22.96 -1.79
C ASP A 262 -3.22 -22.61 -1.88
N LEU A 263 -2.80 -21.59 -1.14
CA LEU A 263 -1.38 -21.29 -0.99
C LEU A 263 -0.68 -22.35 -0.11
N PRO A 264 0.65 -22.55 -0.28
CA PRO A 264 1.42 -23.42 0.58
C PRO A 264 1.24 -23.06 2.05
N ARG A 265 0.97 -24.05 2.91
CA ARG A 265 0.74 -23.83 4.34
C ARG A 265 1.92 -23.15 5.01
N GLU A 266 3.15 -23.57 4.68
CA GLU A 266 4.39 -22.99 5.21
C GLU A 266 4.57 -21.50 4.89
N LEU A 267 3.91 -21.00 3.84
CA LEU A 267 3.93 -19.57 3.50
C LEU A 267 2.97 -18.75 4.40
N LEU A 268 1.95 -19.39 4.95
CA LEU A 268 0.91 -18.77 5.78
C LEU A 268 1.17 -18.91 7.29
N GLU A 269 2.05 -19.83 7.69
CA GLU A 269 2.52 -20.00 9.08
C GLU A 269 3.61 -18.98 9.45
#